data_AF-A0A3P1W7D6-F1
#
_entry.id   AF-A0A3P1W7D6-F1
#
_cell.length_a   1.000
_cell.length_b   1.000
_cell.length_c   1.000
_cell.angle_alpha   90.00
_cell.angle_beta   90.00
_cell.angle_gamma   90.00
#
_symmetry.space_group_name_H-M   'P 1'
#
loop_
_entity.id
_entity.type
_entity.pdbx_description
1 polymer ?
#
loop_
_entity_poly.entity_id
_entity_poly.type
_entity_poly.pdbx_seq_one_letter_code
_entity_poly.pdbx_strand_id
1 'polypeptide(L)'
;MIHYFNAGGIFMWVILLASICGFAVILEKLFIFLTSEKNFTEEYKEKLYRVLKNGKKKDILDLCKNKNDTISKLVVNTVENSDINFDEIEHLNKQCIEEIITANILEQTIKLEKGMWLLGAVVNTAPQLGLLGTVTGMIMSFSALNTGGVENIGAVASGISEALYTTAFGLMVAIPFLIFYNFFNKKIDHVVLEMEKVCLHFLNRLQNIHNGK
;
A
#
# COMPACT_ATOMS: atom_id res chain seq x y z
N MET A 1 -18.08 -27.95 2.83
CA MET A 1 -16.98 -26.94 2.81
C MET A 1 -15.71 -27.47 3.46
N ILE A 2 -15.73 -27.89 4.74
CA ILE A 2 -14.57 -28.49 5.44
C ILE A 2 -14.03 -29.74 4.72
N HIS A 3 -14.93 -30.57 4.17
CA HIS A 3 -14.55 -31.77 3.43
C HIS A 3 -13.82 -31.46 2.11
N TYR A 4 -14.11 -30.33 1.44
CA TYR A 4 -13.39 -29.88 0.24
C TYR A 4 -12.06 -29.23 0.60
N PHE A 5 -11.97 -28.59 1.76
CA PHE A 5 -10.77 -27.91 2.22
C PHE A 5 -9.63 -28.89 2.60
N ASN A 6 -9.97 -29.99 3.26
CA ASN A 6 -9.01 -31.08 3.52
C ASN A 6 -8.59 -31.80 2.25
N ALA A 7 -9.41 -31.72 1.20
CA ALA A 7 -9.22 -32.40 -0.06
C ALA A 7 -8.10 -31.74 -0.90
N GLY A 8 -8.07 -30.40 -0.95
CA GLY A 8 -7.02 -29.67 -1.67
C GLY A 8 -5.61 -29.70 -1.05
N GLY A 9 -5.41 -30.50 0.00
CA GLY A 9 -4.12 -30.80 0.58
C GLY A 9 -3.40 -29.61 1.22
N ILE A 10 -2.07 -29.69 1.30
CA ILE A 10 -1.24 -28.70 1.99
C ILE A 10 -1.32 -27.29 1.38
N PHE A 11 -1.59 -27.18 0.08
CA PHE A 11 -1.66 -25.92 -0.64
C PHE A 11 -2.84 -25.04 -0.18
N MET A 12 -3.98 -25.63 0.17
CA MET A 12 -5.12 -24.86 0.72
C MET A 12 -4.77 -24.18 2.04
N TRP A 13 -4.03 -24.86 2.93
CA TRP A 13 -3.59 -24.29 4.20
C TRP A 13 -2.62 -23.12 4.00
N VAL A 14 -1.70 -23.24 3.03
CA VAL A 14 -0.78 -22.14 2.69
C VAL A 14 -1.53 -20.94 2.13
N ILE A 15 -2.49 -21.15 1.22
CA ILE A 15 -3.34 -20.08 0.66
C ILE A 15 -4.18 -19.42 1.75
N LEU A 16 -4.72 -20.21 2.69
CA LEU A 16 -5.49 -19.68 3.83
C LEU A 16 -4.63 -18.79 4.72
N LEU A 17 -3.41 -19.23 5.05
CA LEU A 17 -2.49 -18.43 5.86
C LEU A 17 -2.11 -17.13 5.14
N ALA A 18 -1.82 -17.19 3.84
CA ALA A 18 -1.56 -16.01 3.02
C ALA A 18 -2.77 -15.04 3.00
N SER A 19 -3.99 -15.57 2.93
CA SER A 19 -5.23 -14.78 3.00
C SER A 19 -5.37 -14.05 4.33
N ILE A 20 -5.13 -14.73 5.45
CA ILE A 20 -5.19 -14.11 6.79
C ILE A 20 -4.17 -12.97 6.90
N CYS A 21 -2.94 -13.20 6.46
CA CYS A 21 -1.87 -12.20 6.47
C CYS A 21 -2.22 -10.97 5.60
N GLY A 22 -2.70 -11.17 4.38
CA GLY A 22 -3.05 -10.03 3.52
C GLY A 22 -4.33 -9.32 3.98
N PHE A 23 -5.28 -10.02 4.60
CA PHE A 23 -6.45 -9.39 5.20
C PHE A 23 -6.07 -8.47 6.38
N ALA A 24 -5.11 -8.87 7.20
CA ALA A 24 -4.56 -8.02 8.26
C ALA A 24 -3.97 -6.71 7.69
N VAL A 25 -3.24 -6.78 6.58
CA VAL A 25 -2.71 -5.60 5.88
C VAL A 25 -3.84 -4.71 5.34
N ILE A 26 -4.88 -5.31 4.74
CA ILE A 26 -6.04 -4.56 4.24
C ILE A 26 -6.69 -3.76 5.38
N LEU A 27 -6.87 -4.37 6.55
CA LEU A 27 -7.44 -3.69 7.72
C LEU A 27 -6.55 -2.54 8.22
N GLU A 28 -5.23 -2.78 8.32
CA GLU A 28 -4.27 -1.73 8.70
C GLU A 28 -4.37 -0.53 7.75
N LYS A 29 -4.35 -0.78 6.43
CA LYS A 29 -4.46 0.28 5.41
C LYS A 29 -5.79 0.99 5.43
N LEU A 30 -6.89 0.24 5.56
CA LEU A 30 -8.23 0.81 5.61
C LEU A 30 -8.39 1.71 6.83
N PHE A 31 -7.84 1.32 7.99
CA PHE A 31 -7.84 2.13 9.20
C PHE A 31 -7.02 3.42 9.03
N ILE A 32 -5.81 3.34 8.47
CA ILE A 32 -4.95 4.51 8.20
C ILE A 32 -5.67 5.47 7.24
N PHE A 33 -6.20 4.98 6.12
CA PHE A 33 -6.86 5.84 5.13
C PHE A 33 -8.18 6.44 5.63
N LEU A 34 -8.98 5.71 6.41
CA LEU A 34 -10.23 6.24 6.97
C LEU A 34 -10.00 7.26 8.09
N THR A 35 -8.93 7.10 8.87
CA THR A 35 -8.64 7.96 10.03
C THR A 35 -7.76 9.17 9.67
N SER A 36 -6.64 8.95 8.97
CA SER A 36 -5.65 10.00 8.72
C SER A 36 -5.95 10.82 7.47
N GLU A 37 -6.36 10.19 6.37
CA GLU A 37 -6.43 10.85 5.05
C GLU A 37 -7.81 11.45 4.71
N LYS A 38 -8.83 11.23 5.54
CA LYS A 38 -10.17 11.83 5.36
C LYS A 38 -10.18 13.36 5.54
N ASN A 39 -9.16 13.90 6.22
CA ASN A 39 -9.09 15.30 6.61
C ASN A 39 -8.46 16.23 5.55
N PHE A 40 -7.93 15.69 4.45
CA PHE A 40 -7.34 16.45 3.35
C PHE A 40 -8.42 16.85 2.30
N THR A 41 -9.42 17.62 2.75
CA THR A 41 -10.47 18.18 1.90
C THR A 41 -9.91 19.26 0.98
N GLU A 42 -10.51 19.48 -0.20
CA GLU A 42 -10.10 20.55 -1.14
C GLU A 42 -9.99 21.93 -0.48
N GLU A 43 -10.91 22.25 0.44
CA GLU A 43 -10.86 23.49 1.24
C GLU A 43 -9.60 23.58 2.12
N TYR A 44 -9.15 22.46 2.70
CA TYR A 44 -7.93 22.40 3.48
C TYR A 44 -6.69 22.60 2.60
N LYS A 45 -6.67 21.98 1.41
CA LYS A 45 -5.58 22.16 0.43
C LYS A 45 -5.42 23.62 0.06
N GLU A 46 -6.52 24.29 -0.27
CA GLU A 46 -6.49 25.69 -0.68
C GLU A 46 -5.99 26.60 0.44
N LYS A 47 -6.43 26.34 1.68
CA LYS A 47 -5.96 27.07 2.86
C LYS A 47 -4.48 26.80 3.13
N LEU A 48 -4.03 25.55 3.02
CA LEU A 48 -2.63 25.16 3.20
C LEU A 48 -1.74 25.85 2.15
N TYR A 49 -2.10 25.81 0.86
CA TYR A 49 -1.33 26.45 -0.20
C TYR A 49 -1.25 27.98 -0.02
N ARG A 50 -2.34 28.63 0.41
CA ARG A 50 -2.33 30.08 0.73
C ARG A 50 -1.39 30.42 1.88
N VAL A 51 -1.45 29.64 2.97
CA VAL A 51 -0.62 29.86 4.16
C VAL A 51 0.85 29.51 3.88
N LEU A 52 1.11 28.49 3.07
CA LEU A 52 2.46 28.16 2.60
C LEU A 52 3.05 29.26 1.72
N LYS A 53 2.26 29.96 0.92
CA LYS A 53 2.74 31.05 0.05
C LYS A 53 3.02 32.35 0.80
N ASN A 54 2.11 32.77 1.69
CA ASN A 54 2.11 34.12 2.28
C ASN A 54 2.09 34.16 3.82
N GLY A 55 1.80 33.04 4.50
CA GLY A 55 1.62 32.98 5.95
C GLY A 55 2.94 32.88 6.72
N LYS A 56 2.92 33.17 8.02
CA LYS A 56 4.11 33.05 8.88
C LYS A 56 4.33 31.59 9.31
N LYS A 57 5.53 31.29 9.83
CA LYS A 57 5.86 29.97 10.42
C LYS A 57 4.78 29.49 11.40
N LYS A 58 4.31 30.38 12.26
CA LYS A 58 3.24 30.10 13.24
C LYS A 58 1.92 29.70 12.60
N ASP A 59 1.50 30.42 11.54
CA ASP A 59 0.23 30.13 10.84
C ASP A 59 0.26 28.75 10.17
N ILE A 60 1.41 28.35 9.62
CA ILE A 60 1.61 27.02 9.03
C ILE A 60 1.51 25.94 10.11
N LEU A 61 2.19 26.13 11.24
CA LEU A 61 2.18 25.18 12.35
C LEU A 61 0.79 25.07 12.98
N ASP A 62 0.09 26.17 13.24
CA ASP A 62 -1.25 26.14 13.84
C ASP A 62 -2.27 25.42 12.96
N LEU A 63 -2.12 25.52 11.63
CA LEU A 63 -2.97 24.82 10.67
C LEU A 63 -2.70 23.30 10.63
N CYS A 64 -1.43 22.90 10.72
CA CYS A 64 -1.00 21.52 10.50
C CYS A 64 -0.86 20.69 11.80
N LYS A 65 -0.57 21.31 12.95
CA LYS A 65 -0.21 20.62 14.20
C LYS A 65 -1.34 19.79 14.82
N ASN A 66 -2.59 20.18 14.55
CA ASN A 66 -3.78 19.46 15.01
C ASN A 66 -4.29 18.41 14.00
N LYS A 67 -3.56 18.19 12.90
CA LYS A 67 -3.98 17.30 11.82
C LYS A 67 -3.06 16.09 11.71
N ASN A 68 -3.67 14.90 11.64
CA ASN A 68 -2.97 13.61 11.61
C ASN A 68 -2.73 13.08 10.19
N ASP A 69 -2.96 13.89 9.16
CA ASP A 69 -2.71 13.51 7.77
C ASP A 69 -1.21 13.54 7.44
N THR A 70 -0.83 12.79 6.41
CA THR A 70 0.58 12.60 6.03
C THR A 70 1.23 13.91 5.59
N ILE A 71 0.46 14.77 4.90
CA ILE A 71 0.94 16.04 4.35
C ILE A 71 1.19 17.06 5.47
N SER A 72 0.28 17.16 6.45
CA SER A 72 0.46 18.01 7.63
C SER A 72 1.68 17.59 8.45
N LYS A 73 1.90 16.28 8.63
CA LYS A 73 3.11 15.76 9.30
C LYS A 73 4.38 16.10 8.52
N LEU A 74 4.36 15.96 7.20
CA LEU A 74 5.48 16.37 6.33
C LEU A 74 5.81 17.86 6.52
N VAL A 75 4.79 18.73 6.49
CA VAL A 75 4.96 20.18 6.63
C VAL A 75 5.48 20.55 8.03
N VAL A 76 4.92 19.97 9.09
CA VAL A 76 5.37 20.22 10.47
C VAL A 76 6.81 19.76 10.66
N ASN A 77 7.14 18.53 10.28
CA ASN A 77 8.50 18.02 10.38
C ASN A 77 9.50 18.86 9.58
N THR A 78 9.12 19.32 8.39
CA THR A 78 9.97 20.21 7.58
C THR A 78 10.17 21.56 8.29
N VAL A 79 9.10 22.20 8.76
CA VAL A 79 9.17 23.54 9.34
C VAL A 79 9.86 23.55 10.71
N GLU A 80 9.70 22.50 11.51
CA GLU A 80 10.33 22.35 12.82
C GLU A 80 11.80 21.90 12.72
N ASN A 81 12.12 20.90 11.88
CA ASN A 81 13.48 20.33 11.83
C ASN A 81 14.48 21.15 11.02
N SER A 82 14.05 21.93 10.02
CA SER A 82 14.99 22.72 9.20
C SER A 82 15.25 24.13 9.75
N ASP A 83 14.84 24.41 10.99
CA ASP A 83 14.97 25.70 11.69
C ASP A 83 14.65 26.91 10.78
N ILE A 84 13.64 26.74 9.91
CA ILE A 84 13.32 27.70 8.86
C ILE A 84 12.62 28.88 9.51
N ASN A 85 13.39 29.92 9.85
CA ASN A 85 12.85 31.24 10.08
C ASN A 85 12.72 31.93 8.73
N PHE A 86 11.49 31.99 8.22
CA PHE A 86 11.16 32.75 7.01
C PHE A 86 11.54 34.24 7.11
N ASP A 87 11.84 34.74 8.31
CA ASP A 87 12.20 36.12 8.62
C ASP A 87 13.73 36.39 8.60
N GLU A 88 14.59 35.35 8.63
CA GLU A 88 16.08 35.47 8.69
C GLU A 88 16.77 34.65 7.58
N ILE A 89 16.26 34.72 6.35
CA ILE A 89 16.83 34.03 5.19
C ILE A 89 18.01 34.84 4.65
N GLU A 90 19.18 34.72 5.29
CA GLU A 90 20.42 35.34 4.79
C GLU A 90 21.46 34.30 4.31
N HIS A 91 21.40 33.05 4.78
CA HIS A 91 22.34 32.00 4.36
C HIS A 91 21.77 30.57 4.26
N LEU A 92 20.45 30.41 4.08
CA LEU A 92 19.87 29.07 3.91
C LEU A 92 20.25 28.50 2.54
N ASN A 93 21.09 27.47 2.55
CA ASN A 93 21.50 26.75 1.36
C ASN A 93 20.29 25.99 0.80
N LYS A 94 19.66 26.51 -0.26
CA LYS A 94 18.45 25.95 -0.90
C LYS A 94 18.54 24.43 -1.07
N GLN A 95 19.71 23.95 -1.47
CA GLN A 95 20.02 22.53 -1.66
C GLN A 95 19.79 21.72 -0.39
N CYS A 96 20.20 22.23 0.78
CA CYS A 96 20.02 21.54 2.05
C CYS A 96 18.54 21.40 2.45
N ILE A 97 17.71 22.42 2.19
CA ILE A 97 16.27 22.35 2.46
C ILE A 97 15.58 21.37 1.50
N GLU A 98 15.94 21.42 0.22
CA GLU A 98 15.41 20.50 -0.79
C GLU A 98 15.74 19.03 -0.45
N GLU A 99 16.97 18.76 0.01
CA GLU A 99 17.39 17.46 0.51
C GLU A 99 16.55 17.00 1.73
N ILE A 100 16.34 17.89 2.72
CA ILE A 100 15.53 17.58 3.91
C ILE A 100 14.07 17.28 3.54
N ILE A 101 13.46 18.07 2.66
CA ILE A 101 12.07 17.84 2.23
C ILE A 101 11.97 16.51 1.47
N THR A 102 12.89 16.26 0.55
CA THR A 102 12.91 15.02 -0.23
C THR A 102 13.08 13.79 0.67
N ALA A 103 13.97 13.88 1.67
CA ALA A 103 14.13 12.82 2.67
C ALA A 103 12.85 12.57 3.48
N ASN A 104 12.16 13.63 3.90
CA ASN A 104 10.89 13.50 4.62
C ASN A 104 9.79 12.89 3.73
N ILE A 105 9.69 13.29 2.45
CA ILE A 105 8.73 12.69 1.50
C ILE A 105 8.99 11.19 1.39
N LEU A 106 10.25 10.79 1.19
CA LEU A 106 10.63 9.39 1.07
C LEU A 106 10.29 8.59 2.33
N GLU A 107 10.55 9.15 3.52
CA GLU A 107 10.19 8.50 4.78
C GLU A 107 8.66 8.29 4.92
N GLN A 108 7.86 9.30 4.55
CA GLN A 108 6.40 9.20 4.60
C GLN A 108 5.86 8.22 3.55
N THR A 109 6.42 8.20 2.34
CA THR A 109 6.08 7.23 1.30
C THR A 109 6.34 5.80 1.76
N ILE A 110 7.50 5.52 2.36
CA ILE A 110 7.82 4.19 2.91
C ILE A 110 6.80 3.76 3.98
N LYS A 111 6.36 4.69 4.85
CA LYS A 111 5.32 4.40 5.85
C LYS A 111 3.98 4.07 5.19
N LEU A 112 3.61 4.78 4.14
CA LEU A 112 2.39 4.52 3.37
C LEU A 112 2.45 3.22 2.57
N GLU A 113 3.61 2.83 2.06
CA GLU A 113 3.82 1.58 1.31
C GLU A 113 4.01 0.35 2.21
N LYS A 114 4.29 0.53 3.51
CA LYS A 114 4.53 -0.57 4.45
C LYS A 114 3.43 -1.64 4.36
N GLY A 115 3.81 -2.89 4.10
CA GLY A 115 2.87 -4.02 3.96
C GLY A 115 2.24 -4.19 2.58
N MET A 116 2.34 -3.21 1.66
CA MET A 116 1.87 -3.36 0.28
C MET A 116 2.57 -4.49 -0.47
N TRP A 117 3.86 -4.72 -0.18
CA TRP A 117 4.62 -5.85 -0.73
C TRP A 117 3.96 -7.20 -0.39
N LEU A 118 3.44 -7.36 0.82
CA LEU A 118 2.81 -8.59 1.28
C LEU A 118 1.46 -8.78 0.58
N LEU A 119 0.68 -7.70 0.44
CA LEU A 119 -0.57 -7.74 -0.31
C LEU A 119 -0.33 -8.11 -1.78
N GLY A 120 0.69 -7.52 -2.41
CA GLY A 120 1.13 -7.87 -3.77
C GLY A 120 1.61 -9.32 -3.88
N ALA A 121 2.31 -9.83 -2.87
CA ALA A 121 2.73 -11.23 -2.82
C ALA A 121 1.51 -12.16 -2.78
N VAL A 122 0.50 -11.89 -1.95
CA VAL A 122 -0.72 -12.72 -1.87
C VAL A 122 -1.45 -12.75 -3.22
N VAL A 123 -1.59 -11.60 -3.87
CA VAL A 123 -2.24 -11.48 -5.19
C VAL A 123 -1.56 -12.34 -6.26
N ASN A 124 -0.22 -12.39 -6.27
CA ASN A 124 0.53 -13.15 -7.27
C ASN A 124 0.66 -14.64 -6.90
N THR A 125 0.91 -14.94 -5.62
CA THR A 125 1.24 -16.29 -5.18
C THR A 125 0.02 -17.17 -4.93
N ALA A 126 -1.12 -16.62 -4.48
CA ALA A 126 -2.32 -17.44 -4.20
C ALA A 126 -2.85 -18.17 -5.45
N PRO A 127 -2.96 -17.55 -6.65
CA PRO A 127 -3.35 -18.26 -7.87
C PRO A 127 -2.32 -19.29 -8.31
N GLN A 128 -1.03 -18.98 -8.16
CA GLN A 128 0.07 -19.88 -8.52
C GLN A 128 0.10 -21.12 -7.63
N LEU A 129 -0.15 -20.96 -6.32
CA LEU A 129 -0.32 -22.07 -5.39
C LEU A 129 -1.56 -22.89 -5.70
N GLY A 130 -2.65 -22.24 -6.13
CA GLY A 130 -3.85 -22.89 -6.63
C GLY A 130 -3.54 -23.82 -7.81
N LEU A 131 -2.88 -23.26 -8.83
CA LEU A 131 -2.46 -23.98 -10.03
C LEU A 131 -1.50 -25.13 -9.69
N LEU A 132 -0.52 -24.89 -8.82
CA LEU A 132 0.39 -25.93 -8.34
C LEU A 132 -0.37 -27.08 -7.68
N GLY A 133 -1.37 -26.76 -6.84
CA GLY A 133 -2.27 -27.74 -6.25
C GLY A 133 -3.02 -28.58 -7.30
N THR A 134 -3.53 -27.95 -8.37
CA THR A 134 -4.16 -28.71 -9.47
C THR A 134 -3.17 -29.65 -10.16
N VAL A 135 -1.95 -29.19 -10.42
CA VAL A 135 -0.93 -30.00 -11.09
C VAL A 135 -0.54 -31.20 -10.22
N THR A 136 -0.33 -30.99 -8.92
CA THR A 136 0.00 -32.08 -7.99
C THR A 136 -1.16 -33.08 -7.87
N GLY A 137 -2.40 -32.62 -7.76
CA GLY A 137 -3.58 -33.50 -7.69
C GLY A 137 -3.79 -34.32 -8.96
N MET A 138 -3.56 -33.73 -10.14
CA MET A 138 -3.59 -34.47 -11.41
C MET A 138 -2.49 -35.54 -11.47
N ILE A 139 -1.26 -35.22 -11.06
CA ILE A 139 -0.15 -36.19 -11.04
C ILE A 139 -0.48 -37.39 -10.14
N MET A 140 -1.02 -37.14 -8.94
CA MET A 140 -1.43 -38.21 -8.03
C MET A 140 -2.57 -39.06 -8.62
N SER A 141 -3.55 -38.42 -9.23
CA SER A 141 -4.71 -39.11 -9.84
C SER A 141 -4.29 -40.01 -11.00
N PHE A 142 -3.40 -39.55 -11.89
CA PHE A 142 -2.88 -40.39 -12.98
C PHE A 142 -1.94 -41.50 -12.49
N SER A 143 -1.16 -41.25 -11.43
CA SER A 143 -0.32 -42.28 -10.81
C SER A 143 -1.16 -43.43 -10.21
N ALA A 144 -2.29 -43.10 -9.59
CA ALA A 144 -3.25 -44.09 -9.09
C ALA A 144 -3.88 -44.92 -10.21
N LEU A 145 -4.18 -44.32 -11.37
CA LEU A 145 -4.69 -45.05 -12.54
C LEU A 145 -3.69 -46.11 -13.04
N ASN A 146 -2.41 -45.75 -13.12
CA ASN A 146 -1.35 -46.64 -13.59
C ASN A 146 -1.10 -47.84 -12.67
N THR A 147 -1.37 -47.69 -11.38
CA THR A 147 -1.14 -48.74 -10.37
C THR A 147 -2.38 -49.60 -10.11
N GLY A 148 -3.58 -49.03 -10.25
CA GLY A 148 -4.85 -49.69 -9.93
C GLY A 148 -5.71 -50.17 -11.12
N GLY A 149 -5.31 -49.90 -12.36
CA GLY A 149 -6.04 -50.34 -13.56
C GLY A 149 -7.37 -49.61 -13.81
N VAL A 150 -8.12 -50.06 -14.83
CA VAL A 150 -9.35 -49.41 -15.36
C VAL A 150 -10.49 -49.35 -14.31
N GLU A 151 -10.47 -50.18 -13.28
CA GLU A 151 -11.46 -50.17 -12.20
C GLU A 151 -11.39 -48.90 -11.33
N ASN A 152 -10.30 -48.15 -11.37
CA ASN A 152 -10.08 -46.94 -10.58
C ASN A 152 -10.46 -45.62 -11.28
N ILE A 153 -11.14 -45.65 -12.44
CA ILE A 153 -11.53 -44.44 -13.18
C ILE A 153 -12.34 -43.46 -12.32
N GLY A 154 -13.25 -43.96 -11.49
CA GLY A 154 -14.06 -43.12 -10.60
C GLY A 154 -13.23 -42.36 -9.56
N ALA A 155 -12.20 -43.01 -9.01
CA ALA A 155 -11.29 -42.39 -8.04
C ALA A 155 -10.43 -41.29 -8.69
N VAL A 156 -10.01 -41.50 -9.95
CA VAL A 156 -9.26 -40.50 -10.72
C VAL A 156 -10.11 -39.27 -11.02
N ALA A 157 -11.36 -39.45 -11.45
CA ALA A 157 -12.28 -38.35 -11.67
C ALA A 157 -12.50 -37.53 -10.38
N SER A 158 -12.62 -38.21 -9.24
CA SER A 158 -12.72 -37.56 -7.93
C SER A 158 -11.46 -36.75 -7.58
N GLY A 159 -10.27 -37.33 -7.74
CA GLY A 159 -9.00 -36.66 -7.43
C GLY A 159 -8.72 -35.43 -8.32
N ILE A 160 -9.12 -35.48 -9.60
CA ILE A 160 -9.03 -34.32 -10.50
C ILE A 160 -10.03 -33.24 -10.06
N SER A 161 -11.26 -33.61 -9.73
CA SER A 161 -12.27 -32.65 -9.25
C SER A 161 -11.85 -31.97 -7.96
N GLU A 162 -11.26 -32.72 -7.03
CA GLU A 162 -10.67 -32.24 -5.80
C GLU A 162 -9.56 -31.21 -6.03
N ALA A 163 -8.66 -31.51 -6.98
CA ALA A 163 -7.58 -30.62 -7.35
C ALA A 163 -8.10 -29.26 -7.88
N LEU A 164 -9.18 -29.27 -8.68
CA LEU A 164 -9.78 -28.05 -9.25
C LEU A 164 -10.30 -27.08 -8.19
N TYR A 165 -10.74 -27.57 -7.03
CA TYR A 165 -11.16 -26.69 -5.93
C TYR A 165 -10.01 -25.85 -5.39
N THR A 166 -8.78 -26.35 -5.39
CA THR A 166 -7.58 -25.62 -4.92
C THR A 166 -7.30 -24.40 -5.81
N THR A 167 -7.44 -24.53 -7.12
CA THR A 167 -7.32 -23.39 -8.06
C THR A 167 -8.45 -22.39 -7.90
N ALA A 168 -9.69 -22.88 -7.80
CA ALA A 168 -10.84 -22.00 -7.58
C ALA A 168 -10.68 -21.17 -6.29
N PHE A 169 -10.18 -21.80 -5.22
CA PHE A 169 -9.92 -21.14 -3.94
C PHE A 169 -8.80 -20.09 -4.04
N GLY A 170 -7.68 -20.43 -4.70
CA GLY A 170 -6.58 -19.48 -4.93
C GLY A 170 -7.04 -18.23 -5.68
N LEU A 171 -7.89 -18.39 -6.70
CA LEU A 171 -8.49 -17.27 -7.44
C LEU A 171 -9.49 -16.48 -6.59
N MET A 172 -10.33 -17.17 -5.81
CA MET A 172 -11.31 -16.54 -4.94
C MET A 172 -10.66 -15.62 -3.89
N VAL A 173 -9.47 -16.00 -3.40
CA VAL A 173 -8.67 -15.15 -2.50
C VAL A 173 -7.98 -14.02 -3.28
N ALA A 174 -7.35 -14.31 -4.42
CA ALA A 174 -6.54 -13.33 -5.13
C ALA A 174 -7.34 -12.17 -5.74
N ILE A 175 -8.55 -12.43 -6.26
CA ILE A 175 -9.35 -11.42 -6.97
C ILE A 175 -9.71 -10.23 -6.06
N PRO A 176 -10.32 -10.43 -4.86
CA PRO A 176 -10.59 -9.32 -3.94
C PRO A 176 -9.31 -8.59 -3.53
N PHE A 177 -8.23 -9.33 -3.27
CA PHE A 177 -6.96 -8.75 -2.81
C PHE A 177 -6.33 -7.87 -3.89
N LEU A 178 -6.46 -8.24 -5.16
CA LEU A 178 -6.01 -7.44 -6.30
C LEU A 178 -6.75 -6.10 -6.38
N ILE A 179 -8.06 -6.10 -6.13
CA ILE A 179 -8.87 -4.87 -6.11
C ILE A 179 -8.36 -3.92 -5.02
N PHE A 180 -8.17 -4.43 -3.80
CA PHE A 180 -7.63 -3.63 -2.69
C PHE A 180 -6.19 -3.17 -2.94
N TYR A 181 -5.34 -4.04 -3.48
CA TYR A 181 -3.96 -3.71 -3.84
C TYR A 181 -3.90 -2.52 -4.80
N ASN A 182 -4.67 -2.56 -5.89
CA ASN A 182 -4.72 -1.48 -6.87
C ASN A 182 -5.35 -0.20 -6.29
N PHE A 183 -6.39 -0.34 -5.47
CA PHE A 183 -7.03 0.79 -4.80
C PHE A 183 -6.05 1.53 -3.88
N PHE A 184 -5.32 0.81 -3.03
CA PHE A 184 -4.37 1.41 -2.11
C PHE A 184 -3.17 2.01 -2.84
N ASN A 185 -2.60 1.34 -3.85
CA ASN A 185 -1.52 1.93 -4.66
C ASN A 185 -1.94 3.27 -5.27
N LYS A 186 -3.09 3.32 -5.95
CA LYS A 186 -3.59 4.57 -6.55
C LYS A 186 -3.81 5.67 -5.51
N LYS A 187 -4.22 5.30 -4.29
CA LYS A 187 -4.42 6.25 -3.20
C LYS A 187 -3.10 6.75 -2.63
N ILE A 188 -2.09 5.87 -2.48
CA ILE A 188 -0.73 6.23 -2.06
C ILE A 188 -0.11 7.18 -3.09
N ASP A 189 -0.16 6.83 -4.39
CA ASP A 189 0.35 7.67 -5.48
C ASP A 189 -0.25 9.07 -5.45
N HIS A 190 -1.56 9.18 -5.21
CA HIS A 190 -2.22 10.47 -5.07
C HIS A 190 -1.69 11.27 -3.87
N VAL A 191 -1.46 10.64 -2.72
CA VAL A 191 -0.90 11.33 -1.54
C VAL A 191 0.54 11.78 -1.80
N VAL A 192 1.34 10.95 -2.46
CA VAL A 192 2.72 11.28 -2.86
C VAL A 192 2.75 12.49 -3.79
N LEU A 193 1.89 12.52 -4.82
CA LEU A 193 1.78 13.67 -5.72
C LEU A 193 1.38 14.96 -5.00
N GLU A 194 0.50 14.88 -3.99
CA GLU A 194 0.15 16.05 -3.19
C GLU A 194 1.30 16.50 -2.27
N MET A 195 2.09 15.56 -1.71
CA MET A 195 3.31 15.88 -0.98
C MET A 195 4.34 16.62 -1.86
N GLU A 196 4.53 16.16 -3.10
CA GLU A 196 5.41 16.82 -4.08
C GLU A 196 4.94 18.23 -4.44
N LYS A 197 3.63 18.44 -4.65
CA LYS A 197 3.07 19.78 -4.87
C LYS A 197 3.33 20.72 -3.71
N VAL A 198 3.15 20.24 -2.47
CA VAL A 198 3.45 21.02 -1.26
C VAL A 198 4.93 21.41 -1.21
N CYS A 199 5.84 20.48 -1.52
CA CYS A 199 7.27 20.76 -1.63
C CYS A 199 7.55 21.86 -2.67
N LEU A 200 6.98 21.76 -3.87
CA LEU A 200 7.15 22.78 -4.91
C LEU A 200 6.66 24.16 -4.46
N HIS A 201 5.52 24.23 -3.78
CA HIS A 201 5.03 25.50 -3.21
C HIS A 201 5.99 26.07 -2.16
N PHE A 202 6.57 25.21 -1.33
CA PHE A 202 7.55 25.59 -0.31
C PHE A 202 8.84 26.13 -0.94
N LEU A 203 9.42 25.40 -1.89
CA LEU A 203 10.64 25.78 -2.60
C LEU A 203 10.46 27.06 -3.43
N ASN A 204 9.31 27.22 -4.11
CA ASN A 204 8.99 28.43 -4.87
C ASN A 204 8.93 29.68 -3.97
N ARG A 205 8.42 29.54 -2.74
CA ARG A 205 8.45 30.64 -1.77
C ARG A 205 9.87 31.04 -1.41
N LEU A 206 10.74 30.07 -1.13
CA LEU A 206 12.14 30.33 -0.83
C LEU A 206 12.87 31.01 -2.00
N GLN A 207 12.58 30.61 -3.24
CA GLN A 207 13.15 31.23 -4.43
C GLN A 207 12.69 32.68 -4.63
N ASN A 208 11.40 32.98 -4.41
CA ASN A 208 10.90 34.35 -4.55
C ASN A 208 11.48 35.30 -3.50
N ILE A 209 11.80 34.80 -2.30
CA ILE A 209 12.47 35.59 -1.26
C ILE A 209 13.93 35.89 -1.66
N HIS A 210 14.61 34.94 -2.30
CA HIS A 210 15.98 35.12 -2.78
C HIS A 210 16.08 36.10 -3.96
N ASN A 211 15.14 36.04 -4.91
CA ASN A 211 15.10 36.91 -6.10
C ASN A 211 14.55 38.32 -5.84
N GLY A 212 13.97 38.56 -4.66
CA GLY A 212 13.43 39.86 -4.25
C GLY A 212 14.40 40.73 -3.44
N LYS A 213 15.65 40.28 -3.27
CA LYS A 213 16.76 41.05 -2.71
C LYS A 213 17.67 41.56 -3.82
#